data_AF-A0A431HVV1-F1
#
_entry.id   AF-A0A431HVV1-F1
#
_cell.length_a   1.000
_cell.length_b   1.000
_cell.length_c   1.000
_cell.angle_alpha   90.00
_cell.angle_beta   90.00
_cell.angle_gamma   90.00
#
_symmetry.space_group_name_H-M   'P 1'
#
loop_
_entity.id
_entity.type
_entity.pdbx_description
1 polymer ?
#
loop_
_entity_poly.entity_id
_entity_poly.type
_entity_poly.pdbx_seq_one_letter_code
_entity_poly.pdbx_strand_id
1 'polypeptide(L)'
;MADSFFSWPFSGNKSTPAEQADEQPEAQQETTIADPVPEQSERIGQPAPNWTPTPAPLSYDSLWDRMRDNFAIPNLDSALVREWEQYYAARPEQLYRISERGKRYMYHVVDELEKRSMPLDLALLPMIESAYNPRAYSPAHASGIWQFIPSTGKNYGLEQTWWYDGRRDVLAATEAALDYLNYLYGLFGDW
;
A
#
# COMPACT_ATOMS: atom_id res chain seq x y z
N MET A 1 23.82 -6.82 2.20
CA MET A 1 22.96 -7.19 1.06
C MET A 1 21.60 -6.56 1.31
N ALA A 2 21.34 -5.43 0.65
CA ALA A 2 20.04 -4.79 0.68
C ALA A 2 19.26 -5.36 -0.51
N ASP A 3 18.30 -6.24 -0.24
CA ASP A 3 17.45 -6.82 -1.27
C ASP A 3 16.54 -5.72 -1.83
N SER A 4 16.67 -5.47 -3.12
CA SER A 4 15.82 -4.55 -3.89
C SER A 4 14.40 -5.12 -3.95
N PHE A 5 13.48 -4.51 -3.22
CA PHE A 5 12.05 -4.80 -3.31
C PHE A 5 11.38 -3.73 -4.18
N PHE A 6 10.74 -4.20 -5.25
CA PHE A 6 9.63 -3.65 -6.02
C PHE A 6 9.62 -2.13 -6.32
N SER A 7 9.76 -1.79 -7.61
CA SER A 7 9.46 -0.47 -8.18
C SER A 7 8.08 -0.53 -8.83
N TRP A 8 7.16 0.35 -8.41
CA TRP A 8 5.85 0.52 -9.05
C TRP A 8 5.99 0.99 -10.52
N PRO A 9 5.10 0.57 -11.45
CA PRO A 9 5.31 0.75 -12.89
C PRO A 9 4.79 2.10 -13.42
N PHE A 10 5.37 3.22 -12.95
CA PHE A 10 5.33 4.47 -13.72
C PHE A 10 6.65 4.79 -14.42
N SER A 11 7.65 3.92 -14.33
CA SER A 11 8.93 4.10 -15.02
C SER A 11 9.05 3.16 -16.22
N GLY A 12 8.47 3.60 -17.34
CA GLY A 12 8.70 2.98 -18.63
C GLY A 12 9.92 3.59 -19.30
N ASN A 13 10.99 2.81 -19.47
CA ASN A 13 11.69 2.74 -20.76
C ASN A 13 12.58 1.50 -20.85
N LYS A 14 12.39 0.72 -21.92
CA LYS A 14 13.26 -0.40 -22.29
C LYS A 14 14.40 0.16 -23.15
N SER A 15 15.65 -0.19 -22.82
CA SER A 15 16.79 0.04 -23.72
C SER A 15 17.71 -1.17 -23.78
N THR A 16 18.16 -1.48 -24.99
CA THR A 16 19.41 -2.22 -25.28
C THR A 16 20.09 -1.48 -26.44
N PRO A 17 21.42 -1.60 -26.66
CA PRO A 17 22.37 -0.60 -26.19
C PRO A 17 23.18 0.02 -27.34
N ALA A 18 23.60 1.27 -27.19
CA ALA A 18 24.77 1.78 -27.91
C ALA A 18 25.35 3.02 -27.21
N GLU A 19 26.67 3.02 -27.16
CA GLU A 19 27.61 4.16 -27.16
C GLU A 19 27.56 5.20 -26.01
N GLN A 20 28.71 5.35 -25.37
CA GLN A 20 29.02 6.34 -24.34
C GLN A 20 29.06 7.77 -24.90
N ALA A 21 28.42 8.71 -24.20
CA ALA A 21 28.84 10.11 -24.17
C ALA A 21 28.44 10.74 -22.82
N ASP A 22 29.33 11.59 -22.35
CA ASP A 22 29.42 12.26 -21.06
C ASP A 22 28.30 13.32 -20.93
N GLU A 23 27.37 13.17 -19.99
CA GLU A 23 26.40 14.22 -19.64
C GLU A 23 25.91 14.09 -18.18
N GLN A 24 25.94 15.21 -17.46
CA GLN A 24 25.58 15.36 -16.05
C GLN A 24 24.08 15.03 -15.83
N PRO A 25 23.66 14.46 -14.68
CA PRO A 25 22.26 14.12 -14.49
C PRO A 25 21.42 15.39 -14.22
N GLU A 26 20.61 15.76 -15.21
CA GLU A 26 19.47 16.67 -15.05
C GLU A 26 18.45 16.07 -14.07
N ALA A 27 17.98 16.89 -13.13
CA ALA A 27 16.97 16.53 -12.16
C ALA A 27 15.63 16.24 -12.85
N GLN A 28 15.19 14.98 -12.78
CA GLN A 28 13.87 14.58 -13.27
C GLN A 28 12.79 15.26 -12.42
N GLN A 29 11.96 16.06 -13.08
CA GLN A 29 10.82 16.77 -12.48
C GLN A 29 9.78 15.75 -11.99
N GLU A 30 9.57 15.69 -10.67
CA GLU A 30 8.45 14.97 -10.06
C GLU A 30 7.13 15.51 -10.63
N THR A 31 6.42 14.67 -11.39
CA THR A 31 5.08 14.99 -11.85
C THR A 31 4.16 14.98 -10.63
N THR A 32 3.94 16.17 -10.10
CA THR A 32 3.13 16.43 -8.92
C THR A 32 1.67 16.23 -9.30
N ILE A 33 1.08 15.08 -8.99
CA ILE A 33 -0.37 15.04 -8.79
C ILE A 33 -0.58 15.71 -7.43
N ALA A 34 -0.90 17.01 -7.45
CA ALA A 34 -1.24 17.74 -6.24
C ALA A 34 -2.63 17.27 -5.81
N ASP A 35 -2.68 16.19 -5.02
CA ASP A 35 -3.94 15.72 -4.47
C ASP A 35 -4.49 16.73 -3.45
N PRO A 36 -5.74 17.18 -3.59
CA PRO A 36 -6.38 17.99 -2.58
C PRO A 36 -6.49 17.17 -1.29
N VAL A 37 -6.00 17.74 -0.18
CA VAL A 37 -6.22 17.20 1.15
C VAL A 37 -7.73 17.25 1.43
N PRO A 38 -8.41 16.14 1.77
CA PRO A 38 -9.79 16.24 2.22
C PRO A 38 -9.80 17.04 3.54
N GLU A 39 -10.50 18.17 3.56
CA GLU A 39 -10.78 18.89 4.80
C GLU A 39 -11.45 17.92 5.79
N GLN A 40 -11.02 17.90 7.05
CA GLN A 40 -11.54 16.99 8.08
C GLN A 40 -13.07 17.08 8.28
N SER A 41 -13.72 18.13 7.74
CA SER A 41 -15.17 18.37 7.73
C SER A 41 -15.93 17.74 6.55
N GLU A 42 -15.25 17.27 5.50
CA GLU A 42 -15.86 16.54 4.38
C GLU A 42 -15.49 15.06 4.46
N ARG A 43 -15.87 14.41 5.57
CA ARG A 43 -16.05 12.96 5.55
C ARG A 43 -17.24 12.67 4.65
N ILE A 44 -16.99 12.63 3.34
CA ILE A 44 -17.96 12.21 2.32
C ILE A 44 -18.58 10.92 2.86
N GLY A 45 -19.89 10.96 3.12
CA GLY A 45 -20.62 9.78 3.56
C GLY A 45 -20.30 8.67 2.57
N GLN A 46 -19.69 7.59 3.08
CA GLN A 46 -19.27 6.47 2.26
C GLN A 46 -20.42 6.08 1.34
N PRO A 47 -20.26 6.08 0.00
CA PRO A 47 -21.25 5.44 -0.85
C PRO A 47 -21.43 4.02 -0.32
N ALA A 48 -22.68 3.58 -0.19
CA ALA A 48 -22.96 2.24 0.30
C ALA A 48 -22.10 1.24 -0.49
N PRO A 49 -21.39 0.32 0.18
CA PRO A 49 -20.47 -0.59 -0.49
C PRO A 49 -21.21 -1.30 -1.63
N ASN A 50 -20.61 -1.30 -2.82
CA ASN A 50 -21.12 -2.06 -3.97
C ASN A 50 -20.88 -3.59 -3.81
N TRP A 51 -20.35 -4.00 -2.67
CA TRP A 51 -20.17 -5.38 -2.23
C TRP A 51 -21.01 -5.62 -0.97
N THR A 52 -21.41 -6.87 -0.75
CA THR A 52 -22.18 -7.25 0.44
C THR A 52 -21.22 -7.75 1.51
N PRO A 53 -21.14 -7.09 2.69
CA PRO A 53 -20.38 -7.64 3.80
C PRO A 53 -20.96 -8.99 4.23
N THR A 54 -20.16 -10.04 4.13
CA THR A 54 -20.48 -11.32 4.74
C THR A 54 -20.54 -11.11 6.26
N PRO A 55 -21.62 -11.49 6.97
CA PRO A 55 -21.65 -11.37 8.41
C PRO A 55 -20.52 -12.21 9.02
N ALA A 56 -19.53 -11.52 9.59
CA ALA A 56 -18.34 -12.15 10.14
C ALA A 56 -18.71 -13.12 11.29
N PRO A 57 -18.13 -14.34 11.36
CA PRO A 57 -18.27 -15.22 12.51
C PRO A 57 -17.80 -14.56 13.81
N LEU A 58 -18.37 -15.02 14.93
CA LEU A 58 -18.09 -14.50 16.27
C LEU A 58 -16.63 -14.70 16.74
N SER A 59 -15.87 -15.57 16.05
CA SER A 59 -14.45 -15.81 16.30
C SER A 59 -13.81 -16.41 15.04
N TYR A 60 -12.55 -16.05 14.80
CA TYR A 60 -11.70 -16.64 13.76
C TYR A 60 -10.51 -17.36 14.39
N ASP A 61 -10.09 -18.49 13.81
CA ASP A 61 -8.91 -19.24 14.27
C ASP A 61 -7.61 -18.53 13.89
N SER A 62 -7.62 -17.75 12.80
CA SER A 62 -6.49 -16.95 12.35
C SER A 62 -6.92 -15.63 11.71
N LEU A 63 -6.01 -14.64 11.73
CA LEU A 63 -6.19 -13.38 11.01
C LEU A 63 -6.39 -13.60 9.50
N TRP A 64 -5.78 -14.63 8.95
CA TRP A 64 -5.88 -14.95 7.53
C TRP A 64 -7.28 -15.44 7.14
N ASP A 65 -7.92 -16.23 8.00
CA ASP A 65 -9.31 -16.66 7.79
C ASP A 65 -10.25 -15.46 7.91
N ARG A 66 -10.01 -14.56 8.89
CA ARG A 66 -10.74 -13.29 9.05
C ARG A 66 -10.70 -12.43 7.80
N MET A 67 -9.51 -12.27 7.23
CA MET A 67 -9.30 -11.50 6.01
C MET A 67 -10.01 -12.15 4.83
N ARG A 68 -9.76 -13.45 4.59
CA ARG A 68 -10.28 -14.16 3.42
C ARG A 68 -11.80 -14.17 3.32
N ASP A 69 -12.48 -14.29 4.46
CA ASP A 69 -13.96 -14.28 4.50
C ASP A 69 -14.57 -12.91 4.18
N ASN A 70 -13.77 -11.84 4.25
CA ASN A 70 -14.17 -10.47 3.97
C ASN A 70 -13.38 -9.87 2.79
N PHE A 71 -12.85 -10.72 1.92
CA PHE A 71 -12.34 -10.26 0.64
C PHE A 71 -13.50 -9.81 -0.26
N ALA A 72 -13.34 -8.63 -0.85
CA ALA A 72 -14.39 -7.99 -1.65
C ALA A 72 -13.90 -7.51 -3.01
N ILE A 73 -12.58 -7.51 -3.26
CA ILE A 73 -12.05 -7.21 -4.59
C ILE A 73 -12.30 -8.41 -5.53
N PRO A 74 -12.90 -8.21 -6.72
CA PRO A 74 -13.16 -9.31 -7.65
C PRO A 74 -11.87 -10.04 -8.07
N ASN A 75 -11.95 -11.37 -8.21
CA ASN A 75 -10.84 -12.14 -8.73
C ASN A 75 -10.52 -11.72 -10.18
N LEU A 76 -9.26 -11.35 -10.42
CA LEU A 76 -8.76 -10.99 -11.73
C LEU A 76 -8.10 -12.21 -12.38
N ASP A 77 -8.47 -12.53 -13.62
CA ASP A 77 -7.85 -13.62 -14.38
C ASP A 77 -7.09 -13.06 -15.58
N SER A 78 -5.81 -12.74 -15.39
CA SER A 78 -4.92 -12.25 -16.44
C SER A 78 -3.58 -12.96 -16.42
N ALA A 79 -2.83 -12.85 -17.52
CA ALA A 79 -1.48 -13.42 -17.59
C ALA A 79 -0.54 -12.84 -16.53
N LEU A 80 -0.68 -11.53 -16.24
CA LEU A 80 0.11 -10.84 -15.22
C LEU A 80 -0.22 -11.37 -13.82
N VAL A 81 -1.50 -11.59 -13.51
CA VAL A 81 -1.92 -12.17 -12.22
C VAL A 81 -1.30 -13.56 -12.05
N ARG A 82 -1.41 -14.42 -13.06
CA ARG A 82 -0.84 -15.78 -13.01
C ARG A 82 0.69 -15.79 -12.84
N GLU A 83 1.39 -14.82 -13.43
CA GLU A 83 2.84 -14.66 -13.24
C GLU A 83 3.17 -14.36 -11.78
N TRP A 84 2.47 -13.41 -11.16
CA TRP A 84 2.68 -13.04 -9.76
C TRP A 84 2.24 -14.13 -8.79
N GLU A 85 1.13 -14.82 -9.06
CA GLU A 85 0.71 -16.01 -8.31
C GLU A 85 1.82 -17.07 -8.29
N GLN A 86 2.39 -17.40 -9.46
CA GLN A 86 3.50 -18.34 -9.55
C GLN A 86 4.74 -17.83 -8.82
N TYR A 87 5.07 -16.55 -8.95
CA TYR A 87 6.20 -15.93 -8.27
C TYR A 87 6.13 -16.10 -6.75
N TYR A 88 4.96 -15.79 -6.16
CA TYR A 88 4.74 -15.88 -4.72
C TYR A 88 4.57 -17.32 -4.24
N ALA A 89 3.88 -18.18 -5.01
CA ALA A 89 3.73 -19.60 -4.69
C ALA A 89 5.08 -20.33 -4.66
N ALA A 90 6.04 -19.90 -5.50
CA ALA A 90 7.41 -20.43 -5.49
C ALA A 90 8.27 -19.95 -4.30
N ARG A 91 7.77 -19.02 -3.47
CA ARG A 91 8.52 -18.37 -2.37
C ARG A 91 7.80 -18.41 -1.01
N PRO A 92 7.37 -19.60 -0.54
CA PRO A 92 6.60 -19.71 0.70
C PRO A 92 7.37 -19.25 1.94
N GLU A 93 8.68 -19.52 2.01
CA GLU A 93 9.58 -19.06 3.08
C GLU A 93 9.60 -17.53 3.19
N GLN A 94 9.61 -16.84 2.05
CA GLN A 94 9.59 -15.39 2.02
C GLN A 94 8.26 -14.87 2.54
N LEU A 95 7.14 -15.38 2.03
CA LEU A 95 5.79 -15.02 2.49
C LEU A 95 5.61 -15.25 3.99
N TYR A 96 6.12 -16.38 4.51
CA TYR A 96 6.11 -16.67 5.94
C TYR A 96 6.85 -15.59 6.74
N ARG A 97 8.05 -15.19 6.31
CA ARG A 97 8.82 -14.13 7.00
C ARG A 97 8.12 -12.77 6.95
N ILE A 98 7.47 -12.46 5.84
CA ILE A 98 6.68 -11.23 5.69
C ILE A 98 5.48 -11.26 6.64
N SER A 99 4.75 -12.37 6.66
CA SER A 99 3.61 -12.60 7.57
C SER A 99 4.03 -12.49 9.04
N GLU A 100 5.12 -13.15 9.44
CA GLU A 100 5.61 -13.12 10.82
C GLU A 100 6.03 -11.70 11.25
N ARG A 101 6.73 -10.95 10.37
CA ARG A 101 7.06 -9.54 10.64
C ARG A 101 5.80 -8.68 10.71
N GLY A 102 4.87 -8.91 9.80
CA GLY A 102 3.65 -8.14 9.63
C GLY A 102 2.60 -8.41 10.70
N LYS A 103 2.64 -9.55 11.40
CA LYS A 103 1.57 -10.02 12.30
C LYS A 103 1.04 -8.93 13.22
N ARG A 104 1.93 -8.21 13.94
CA ARG A 104 1.54 -7.10 14.83
C ARG A 104 0.81 -5.97 14.10
N TYR A 105 1.30 -5.60 12.92
CA TYR A 105 0.83 -4.43 12.17
C TYR A 105 -0.43 -4.76 11.36
N MET A 106 -0.50 -5.95 10.79
CA MET A 106 -1.61 -6.42 9.98
C MET A 106 -2.91 -6.53 10.79
N TYR A 107 -2.85 -6.94 12.07
CA TYR A 107 -4.02 -6.87 12.95
C TYR A 107 -4.59 -5.45 13.05
N HIS A 108 -3.73 -4.45 13.25
CA HIS A 108 -4.16 -3.06 13.30
C HIS A 108 -4.76 -2.59 11.97
N VAL A 109 -4.11 -2.90 10.84
CA VAL A 109 -4.61 -2.54 9.51
C VAL A 109 -6.00 -3.15 9.25
N VAL A 110 -6.18 -4.43 9.59
CA VAL A 110 -7.48 -5.11 9.45
C VAL A 110 -8.55 -4.45 10.32
N ASP A 111 -8.24 -4.16 11.60
CA ASP A 111 -9.21 -3.51 12.48
C ASP A 111 -9.60 -2.11 11.97
N GLU A 112 -8.67 -1.34 11.38
CA GLU A 112 -8.99 -0.04 10.78
C GLU A 112 -9.82 -0.17 9.49
N LEU A 113 -9.54 -1.16 8.64
CA LEU A 113 -10.34 -1.42 7.45
C LEU A 113 -11.78 -1.80 7.79
N GLU A 114 -12.00 -2.65 8.79
CA GLU A 114 -13.34 -3.03 9.23
C GLU A 114 -14.13 -1.84 9.80
N LYS A 115 -13.49 -1.01 10.65
CA LYS A 115 -14.11 0.22 11.17
C LYS A 115 -14.58 1.14 10.04
N ARG A 116 -13.88 1.12 8.91
CA ARG A 116 -14.16 1.92 7.72
C ARG A 116 -15.02 1.19 6.69
N SER A 117 -15.46 -0.05 6.95
CA SER A 117 -16.18 -0.88 5.97
C SER A 117 -15.46 -0.95 4.61
N MET A 118 -14.13 -1.07 4.65
CA MET A 118 -13.28 -1.24 3.47
C MET A 118 -12.92 -2.72 3.28
N PRO A 119 -12.64 -3.17 2.03
CA PRO A 119 -12.21 -4.54 1.77
C PRO A 119 -10.96 -4.93 2.56
N LEU A 120 -10.95 -6.14 3.14
CA LEU A 120 -9.78 -6.61 3.90
C LEU A 120 -8.61 -7.02 3.01
N ASP A 121 -8.82 -7.16 1.70
CA ASP A 121 -7.77 -7.34 0.69
C ASP A 121 -6.72 -6.22 0.75
N LEU A 122 -7.13 -5.00 1.11
CA LEU A 122 -6.24 -3.84 1.18
C LEU A 122 -5.16 -4.00 2.26
N ALA A 123 -5.36 -4.87 3.25
CA ALA A 123 -4.33 -5.22 4.22
C ALA A 123 -3.16 -6.02 3.60
N LEU A 124 -3.30 -6.50 2.36
CA LEU A 124 -2.20 -7.15 1.64
C LEU A 124 -1.24 -6.12 1.02
N LEU A 125 -1.65 -4.87 0.80
CA LEU A 125 -0.82 -3.85 0.16
C LEU A 125 0.53 -3.63 0.85
N PRO A 126 0.62 -3.47 2.19
CA PRO A 126 1.92 -3.29 2.83
C PRO A 126 2.87 -4.50 2.67
N MET A 127 2.36 -5.71 2.36
CA MET A 127 3.22 -6.85 2.04
C MET A 127 3.98 -6.66 0.74
N ILE A 128 3.33 -6.11 -0.28
CA ILE A 128 3.96 -5.90 -1.59
C ILE A 128 4.81 -4.63 -1.60
N GLU A 129 4.42 -3.59 -0.85
CA GLU A 129 5.11 -2.30 -0.82
C GLU A 129 6.42 -2.31 -0.03
N SER A 130 6.38 -2.88 1.17
CA SER A 130 7.49 -2.80 2.13
C SER A 130 7.75 -4.14 2.82
N ALA A 131 6.94 -5.14 2.48
CA ALA A 131 6.85 -6.37 3.21
C ALA A 131 6.56 -6.16 4.71
N TYR A 132 5.73 -5.16 5.05
CA TYR A 132 5.43 -4.73 6.43
C TYR A 132 6.65 -4.29 7.24
N ASN A 133 7.62 -3.61 6.62
CA ASN A 133 8.77 -3.05 7.32
C ASN A 133 8.57 -1.55 7.61
N PRO A 134 8.35 -1.12 8.87
CA PRO A 134 8.15 0.30 9.20
C PRO A 134 9.37 1.19 8.93
N ARG A 135 10.55 0.57 8.79
CA ARG A 135 11.80 1.26 8.46
C ARG A 135 12.14 1.19 6.98
N ALA A 136 11.25 0.67 6.13
CA ALA A 136 11.46 0.65 4.69
C ALA A 136 11.70 2.07 4.18
N TYR A 137 12.64 2.17 3.25
CA TYR A 137 13.02 3.41 2.59
C TYR A 137 13.44 3.10 1.16
N SER A 138 12.79 3.72 0.19
CA SER A 138 13.06 3.49 -1.23
C SER A 138 14.03 4.54 -1.80
N PRO A 139 14.65 4.27 -2.96
CA PRO A 139 15.42 5.27 -3.70
C PRO A 139 14.59 6.51 -4.07
N ALA A 140 13.28 6.35 -4.27
CA ALA A 140 12.33 7.44 -4.53
C ALA A 140 11.87 8.15 -3.24
N HIS A 141 12.61 8.00 -2.14
CA HIS A 141 12.32 8.62 -0.84
C HIS A 141 11.00 8.18 -0.19
N ALA A 142 10.36 7.13 -0.69
CA ALA A 142 9.18 6.55 -0.05
C ALA A 142 9.58 5.88 1.28
N SER A 143 8.75 5.99 2.32
CA SER A 143 9.08 5.39 3.62
C SER A 143 7.88 4.76 4.33
N GLY A 144 8.20 3.82 5.23
CA GLY A 144 7.22 3.14 6.07
C GLY A 144 6.56 1.94 5.41
N ILE A 145 5.57 1.38 6.12
CA ILE A 145 4.90 0.15 5.65
C ILE A 145 4.07 0.40 4.37
N TRP A 146 3.55 1.61 4.21
CA TRP A 146 2.72 2.07 3.11
C TRP A 146 3.51 2.78 2.00
N GLN A 147 4.83 2.91 2.14
CA GLN A 147 5.70 3.58 1.15
C GLN A 147 5.20 4.98 0.73
N PHE A 148 4.86 5.83 1.70
CA PHE A 148 4.53 7.23 1.41
C PHE A 148 5.76 8.00 0.92
N ILE A 149 5.62 8.71 -0.21
CA ILE A 149 6.59 9.74 -0.59
C ILE A 149 6.44 11.00 0.30
N PRO A 150 7.49 11.83 0.46
CA PRO A 150 7.48 12.93 1.42
C PRO A 150 6.33 13.92 1.23
N SER A 151 6.04 14.31 -0.02
CA SER A 151 4.99 15.27 -0.37
C SER A 151 3.59 14.76 -0.01
N THR A 152 3.22 13.57 -0.51
CA THR A 152 1.94 12.92 -0.18
C THR A 152 1.82 12.69 1.31
N GLY A 153 2.87 12.23 1.98
CA GLY A 153 2.83 12.04 3.44
C GLY A 153 2.47 13.33 4.17
N LYS A 154 3.05 14.48 3.80
CA LYS A 154 2.71 15.78 4.41
C LYS A 154 1.26 16.19 4.12
N ASN A 155 0.78 15.98 2.89
CA ASN A 155 -0.60 16.28 2.51
C ASN A 155 -1.60 15.50 3.38
N TYR A 156 -1.29 14.26 3.73
CA TYR A 156 -2.11 13.42 4.60
C TYR A 156 -1.73 13.53 6.10
N GLY A 157 -1.10 14.64 6.51
CA GLY A 157 -0.85 14.94 7.92
C GLY A 157 0.29 14.14 8.57
N LEU A 158 1.10 13.40 7.80
CA LEU A 158 2.27 12.71 8.30
C LEU A 158 3.41 13.71 8.51
N GLU A 159 3.54 14.17 9.75
CA GLU A 159 4.58 15.10 10.16
C GLU A 159 5.98 14.54 9.88
N GLN A 160 6.83 15.37 9.30
CA GLN A 160 8.21 15.03 8.96
C GLN A 160 9.13 16.12 9.51
N THR A 161 9.78 15.82 10.62
CA THR A 161 10.80 16.66 11.26
C THR A 161 12.17 15.98 11.17
N TRP A 162 13.20 16.64 11.71
CA TRP A 162 14.54 16.07 11.74
C TRP A 162 14.67 14.82 12.63
N TRP A 163 13.76 14.62 13.60
CA TRP A 163 13.80 13.50 14.56
C TRP A 163 12.59 12.55 14.46
N TYR A 164 11.54 12.96 13.76
CA TYR A 164 10.31 12.18 13.58
C TYR A 164 9.90 12.14 12.11
N ASP A 165 9.57 10.94 11.62
CA ASP A 165 9.00 10.74 10.28
C ASP A 165 7.72 9.93 10.44
N GLY A 166 6.57 10.61 10.39
CA GLY A 166 5.25 10.02 10.58
C GLY A 166 4.90 8.95 9.55
N ARG A 167 5.61 8.88 8.43
CA ARG A 167 5.48 7.78 7.45
C ARG A 167 5.92 6.44 8.04
N ARG A 168 6.82 6.46 9.02
CA ARG A 168 7.32 5.27 9.73
C ARG A 168 6.49 4.94 10.98
N ASP A 169 5.60 5.83 11.41
CA ASP A 169 4.61 5.54 12.44
C ASP A 169 3.48 4.72 11.81
N VAL A 170 3.36 3.46 12.22
CA VAL A 170 2.39 2.54 11.63
C VAL A 170 0.96 2.99 11.84
N LEU A 171 0.63 3.61 12.98
CA LEU A 171 -0.74 4.02 13.27
C LEU A 171 -1.12 5.21 12.40
N ALA A 172 -0.31 6.27 12.44
CA ALA A 172 -0.54 7.48 11.66
C ALA A 172 -0.50 7.20 10.15
N ALA A 173 0.49 6.42 9.69
CA ALA A 173 0.59 6.06 8.27
C ALA A 173 -0.56 5.17 7.81
N THR A 174 -1.13 4.32 8.68
CA THR A 174 -2.32 3.52 8.31
C THR A 174 -3.55 4.39 8.19
N GLU A 175 -3.79 5.31 9.12
CA GLU A 175 -4.89 6.27 9.01
C GLU A 175 -4.80 7.07 7.70
N ALA A 176 -3.62 7.64 7.42
CA ALA A 176 -3.35 8.38 6.19
C ALA A 176 -3.52 7.53 4.92
N ALA A 177 -3.01 6.29 4.91
CA ALA A 177 -3.11 5.40 3.75
C ALA A 177 -4.56 5.02 3.46
N LEU A 178 -5.35 4.72 4.49
CA LEU A 178 -6.74 4.35 4.32
C LEU A 178 -7.61 5.56 3.92
N ASP A 179 -7.27 6.76 4.38
CA ASP A 179 -7.90 8.00 3.89
C ASP A 179 -7.60 8.21 2.40
N TYR A 180 -6.35 8.02 1.98
CA TYR A 180 -5.95 8.14 0.58
C TYR A 180 -6.65 7.10 -0.31
N LEU A 181 -6.67 5.83 0.10
CA LEU A 181 -7.36 4.77 -0.62
C LEU A 181 -8.86 5.08 -0.75
N ASN A 182 -9.51 5.54 0.33
CA ASN A 182 -10.92 5.93 0.27
C ASN A 182 -11.17 7.11 -0.69
N TYR A 183 -10.25 8.09 -0.74
CA TYR A 183 -10.31 9.17 -1.73
C TYR A 183 -10.21 8.63 -3.16
N LEU A 184 -9.25 7.74 -3.45
CA LEU A 184 -9.10 7.12 -4.77
C LEU A 184 -10.36 6.34 -5.18
N TYR A 185 -10.96 5.59 -4.26
CA TYR A 185 -12.23 4.93 -4.51
C TYR A 185 -13.35 5.92 -4.83
N GLY A 186 -13.39 7.07 -4.16
CA GLY A 186 -14.35 8.14 -4.47
C GLY A 186 -14.19 8.70 -5.90
N LEU A 187 -12.96 8.72 -6.43
CA LEU A 187 -12.68 9.19 -7.80
C LEU A 187 -13.01 8.15 -8.87
N PHE A 188 -12.65 6.88 -8.63
CA PHE A 188 -12.70 5.83 -9.65
C PHE A 188 -13.89 4.88 -9.51
N GLY A 189 -14.52 4.83 -8.33
CA GLY A 189 -15.64 3.94 -8.03
C GLY A 189 -15.24 2.46 -7.94
N ASP A 190 -13.95 2.17 -7.88
CA ASP A 190 -13.37 0.83 -7.86
C ASP A 190 -12.06 0.80 -7.07
N TRP A 191 -11.70 -0.39 -6.60
CA TRP A 191 -10.45 -0.69 -5.88
C TRP A 191 -9.37 -1.22 -6.81
#